data_AF-A0A923QUC3-F1
#
_entry.id   AF-A0A923QUC3-F1
#
_cell.length_a   1.000
_cell.length_b   1.000
_cell.length_c   1.000
_cell.angle_alpha   90.00
_cell.angle_beta   90.00
_cell.angle_gamma   90.00
#
_symmetry.space_group_name_H-M   'P 1'
#
loop_
_entity.id
_entity.type
_entity.pdbx_description
1 polymer ?
#
loop_
_entity_poly.entity_id
_entity_poly.type
_entity_poly.pdbx_seq_one_letter_code
_entity_poly.pdbx_strand_id
1 'polypeptide(L)'
;MFKRNAAHIGFGLLVLSGTACTPVTAFTTPLTQIDAPAADTGKVLRSLQPALAVRATGCLMCHASVKSNMITDFGLGDSYFLDPGASAKADGSYYYNHGFASWQSGTVEKSLIVPKFMMNRTANNRQMNSVDPSSLLTEIPFADFLQKEVVADLDANRFGSSMGSMTANVNKVIEKKSIYIGAPTVEEIAGLAPNLSGESAFGIAKNAAAGSKISGLSTVGGATPYTTNTGKLVCNGDIVVRGILFLNAPTLAAGTQSCRIYVTGSVFLQGAVTYEGGASELANLQISSAKAILVGFNRDTLANRLCLPGTPNAVFTLPYAFTRGPGTTEEKRRSISNDSARIVGMIDGGVDGSGGNHHPRYERMLFNAPEVHSRYSSHFTGAVIAEITLFRIAAFDFGFDSVFEKVDVLPILPRAVLSITD
;
A
#
# COMPACT_ATOMS: atom_id res chain seq x y z
N MET A 1 -10.42 64.40 14.02
CA MET A 1 -10.54 64.21 12.55
C MET A 1 -10.29 62.73 12.25
N PHE A 2 -11.35 61.91 12.21
CA PHE A 2 -11.26 60.48 11.87
C PHE A 2 -11.67 60.31 10.41
N LYS A 3 -10.75 59.88 9.54
CA LYS A 3 -11.07 59.41 8.18
C LYS A 3 -11.30 57.90 8.24
N ARG A 4 -12.54 57.47 7.98
CA ARG A 4 -12.90 56.07 7.69
C ARG A 4 -12.61 55.82 6.20
N ASN A 5 -11.75 54.85 5.89
CA ASN A 5 -11.65 54.27 4.55
C ASN A 5 -12.58 53.06 4.48
N ALA A 6 -13.58 53.13 3.61
CA ALA A 6 -14.43 51.99 3.25
C ALA A 6 -13.73 51.20 2.15
N ALA A 7 -13.40 49.94 2.41
CA ALA A 7 -12.92 49.01 1.40
C ALA A 7 -14.13 48.32 0.75
N HIS A 8 -14.27 48.49 -0.56
CA HIS A 8 -15.20 47.74 -1.40
C HIS A 8 -14.72 46.29 -1.53
N ILE A 9 -15.49 45.33 -1.00
CA ILE A 9 -15.32 43.90 -1.25
C ILE A 9 -16.22 43.55 -2.43
N GLY A 10 -15.62 43.36 -3.61
CA GLY A 10 -16.29 42.80 -4.77
C GLY A 10 -16.35 41.27 -4.67
N PHE A 11 -17.55 40.70 -4.58
CA PHE A 11 -17.78 39.27 -4.73
C PHE A 11 -17.73 38.91 -6.22
N GLY A 12 -16.58 38.43 -6.70
CA GLY A 12 -16.45 37.76 -7.99
C GLY A 12 -16.83 36.28 -7.85
N LEU A 13 -17.98 35.89 -8.41
CA LEU A 13 -18.37 34.48 -8.52
C LEU A 13 -17.53 33.81 -9.61
N LEU A 14 -16.45 33.13 -9.22
CA LEU A 14 -15.63 32.33 -10.12
C LEU A 14 -16.34 30.98 -10.36
N VAL A 15 -17.02 30.86 -11.50
CA VAL A 15 -17.57 29.58 -11.97
C VAL A 15 -16.41 28.75 -12.52
N LEU A 16 -15.87 27.85 -11.71
CA LEU A 16 -14.92 26.83 -12.17
C LEU A 16 -15.73 25.75 -12.91
N SER A 17 -15.61 25.70 -14.24
CA SER A 17 -16.10 24.59 -15.04
C SER A 17 -15.33 23.32 -14.65
N GLY A 18 -15.95 22.42 -13.89
CA GLY A 18 -15.36 21.13 -13.55
C GLY A 18 -15.20 20.27 -14.81
N THR A 19 -13.96 19.95 -15.17
CA THR A 19 -13.66 18.86 -16.12
C THR A 19 -14.09 17.55 -15.48
N ALA A 20 -15.06 16.87 -16.10
CA ALA A 20 -15.53 15.57 -15.65
C ALA A 20 -14.40 14.53 -15.70
N CYS A 21 -14.33 13.67 -14.68
CA CYS A 21 -13.46 12.49 -14.69
C CYS A 21 -13.79 11.66 -15.94
N THR A 22 -12.87 11.60 -16.90
CA THR A 22 -13.03 10.68 -18.02
C THR A 22 -12.69 9.28 -17.53
N PRO A 23 -13.60 8.30 -17.64
CA PRO A 23 -13.31 6.95 -17.22
C PRO A 23 -12.17 6.40 -18.06
N VAL A 24 -11.09 5.97 -17.40
CA VAL A 24 -10.03 5.20 -18.05
C VAL A 24 -10.65 3.87 -18.44
N THR A 25 -10.73 3.60 -19.75
CA THR A 25 -11.17 2.31 -20.26
C THR A 25 -10.26 1.22 -19.71
N ALA A 26 -10.86 0.25 -19.01
CA ALA A 26 -10.15 -0.88 -18.43
C ALA A 26 -9.41 -1.66 -19.52
N PHE A 27 -8.10 -1.81 -19.36
CA PHE A 27 -7.32 -2.77 -20.14
C PHE A 27 -7.72 -4.17 -19.67
N THR A 28 -8.36 -4.94 -20.55
CA THR A 28 -8.93 -6.26 -20.25
C THR A 28 -8.05 -7.41 -20.73
N THR A 29 -6.78 -7.16 -21.03
CA THR A 29 -5.84 -8.25 -21.32
C THR A 29 -5.76 -9.13 -20.06
N PRO A 30 -6.20 -10.40 -20.11
CA PRO A 30 -6.07 -11.29 -18.97
C PRO A 30 -4.59 -11.42 -18.70
N LEU A 31 -4.12 -10.85 -17.59
CA LEU A 31 -2.79 -11.13 -17.11
C LEU A 31 -2.70 -12.65 -16.99
N THR A 32 -1.73 -13.26 -17.68
CA THR A 32 -1.28 -14.59 -17.32
C THR A 32 -0.97 -14.55 -15.84
N GLN A 33 -1.86 -15.14 -15.05
CA GLN A 33 -1.69 -15.29 -13.62
C GLN A 33 -0.35 -16.00 -13.46
N ILE A 34 0.66 -15.26 -13.02
CA ILE A 34 1.94 -15.86 -12.66
C ILE A 34 1.58 -16.69 -11.42
N ASP A 35 1.49 -18.01 -11.59
CA ASP A 35 1.26 -18.92 -10.49
C ASP A 35 2.31 -18.63 -9.42
N ALA A 36 1.85 -18.23 -8.23
CA ALA A 36 2.74 -18.01 -7.12
C ALA A 36 3.44 -19.34 -6.83
N PRO A 37 4.78 -19.43 -6.90
CA PRO A 37 5.47 -20.65 -6.58
C PRO A 37 5.23 -21.02 -5.11
N ALA A 38 5.48 -22.29 -4.77
CA ALA A 38 5.38 -22.83 -3.41
C ALA A 38 6.36 -22.20 -2.38
N ALA A 39 6.97 -21.05 -2.69
CA ALA A 39 7.97 -20.41 -1.86
C ALA A 39 7.33 -19.74 -0.63
N ASP A 40 7.91 -19.98 0.55
CA ASP A 40 7.43 -19.48 1.83
C ASP A 40 7.66 -17.96 1.98
N THR A 41 6.57 -17.17 2.04
CA THR A 41 6.57 -15.72 2.36
C THR A 41 7.49 -15.42 3.55
N GLY A 42 7.44 -16.25 4.60
CA GLY A 42 8.29 -16.13 5.77
C GLY A 42 9.77 -16.31 5.45
N LYS A 43 10.14 -17.25 4.59
CA LYS A 43 11.55 -17.43 4.16
C LYS A 43 12.08 -16.18 3.48
N VAL A 44 11.29 -15.52 2.64
CA VAL A 44 11.69 -14.26 2.00
C VAL A 44 11.86 -13.15 3.04
N LEU A 45 10.90 -12.98 3.95
CA LEU A 45 11.01 -11.94 5.00
C LEU A 45 12.21 -12.17 5.92
N ARG A 46 12.48 -13.41 6.33
CA ARG A 46 13.62 -13.75 7.20
C ARG A 46 14.96 -13.51 6.51
N SER A 47 15.09 -13.89 5.24
CA SER A 47 16.36 -13.81 4.50
C SER A 47 16.68 -12.41 4.00
N LEU A 48 15.66 -11.66 3.55
CA LEU A 48 15.84 -10.37 2.92
C LEU A 48 15.39 -9.21 3.81
N GLN A 49 14.71 -9.43 4.93
CA GLN A 49 14.28 -8.39 5.87
C GLN A 49 13.67 -7.13 5.20
N PRO A 50 12.75 -7.25 4.23
CA PRO A 50 12.22 -6.10 3.53
C PRO A 50 11.18 -5.37 4.40
N ALA A 51 11.30 -4.05 4.54
CA ALA A 51 10.23 -3.25 5.15
C ALA A 51 9.04 -3.09 4.19
N LEU A 52 9.32 -3.12 2.89
CA LEU A 52 8.35 -2.94 1.81
C LEU A 52 8.57 -4.00 0.73
N ALA A 53 7.49 -4.66 0.31
CA ALA A 53 7.40 -5.48 -0.89
C ALA A 53 6.19 -5.01 -1.69
N VAL A 54 6.42 -4.13 -2.68
CA VAL A 54 5.35 -3.35 -3.31
C VAL A 54 5.48 -3.33 -4.82
N ARG A 55 4.38 -3.57 -5.54
CA ARG A 55 4.40 -3.50 -7.01
C ARG A 55 4.53 -2.06 -7.49
N ALA A 56 3.61 -1.20 -7.08
CA ALA A 56 3.56 0.20 -7.47
C ALA A 56 4.37 1.08 -6.51
N THR A 57 5.46 1.67 -7.00
CA THR A 57 6.44 2.38 -6.14
C THR A 57 6.45 3.90 -6.30
N GLY A 58 5.68 4.46 -7.22
CA GLY A 58 5.77 5.88 -7.62
C GLY A 58 5.84 6.87 -6.45
N CYS A 59 4.86 6.88 -5.55
CA CYS A 59 4.93 7.78 -4.39
C CYS A 59 6.01 7.42 -3.38
N LEU A 60 6.37 6.14 -3.25
CA LEU A 60 7.39 5.70 -2.29
C LEU A 60 8.77 6.20 -2.73
N MET A 61 9.07 6.14 -4.02
CA MET A 61 10.33 6.63 -4.57
C MET A 61 10.50 8.15 -4.47
N CYS A 62 9.40 8.88 -4.31
CA CYS A 62 9.43 10.33 -4.10
C CYS A 62 9.45 10.75 -2.63
N HIS A 63 8.89 9.94 -1.72
CA HIS A 63 8.50 10.43 -0.38
C HIS A 63 8.79 9.48 0.77
N ALA A 64 9.22 8.24 0.52
CA ALA A 64 9.46 7.26 1.56
C ALA A 64 10.94 7.23 1.98
N SER A 65 11.17 7.12 3.29
CA SER A 65 12.47 6.83 3.88
C SER A 65 12.48 5.37 4.32
N VAL A 66 13.14 4.49 3.58
CA VAL A 66 13.14 3.03 3.83
C VAL A 66 14.47 2.63 4.45
N LYS A 67 14.45 2.36 5.76
CA LYS A 67 15.63 1.98 6.57
C LYS A 67 16.01 0.50 6.47
N SER A 68 15.42 -0.22 5.51
CA SER A 68 15.70 -1.64 5.25
C SER A 68 15.67 -1.94 3.76
N ASN A 69 15.58 -3.23 3.40
CA ASN A 69 15.42 -3.62 2.01
C ASN A 69 14.02 -3.28 1.50
N MET A 70 13.92 -3.03 0.20
CA MET A 70 12.68 -2.85 -0.52
C MET A 70 12.63 -3.82 -1.70
N ILE A 71 11.52 -4.53 -1.86
CA ILE A 71 11.26 -5.45 -2.98
C ILE A 71 10.21 -4.82 -3.88
N THR A 72 10.43 -4.82 -5.19
CA THR A 72 9.44 -4.34 -6.15
C THR A 72 9.62 -5.00 -7.49
N ASP A 73 8.51 -5.30 -8.16
CA ASP A 73 8.49 -5.69 -9.57
C ASP A 73 8.13 -4.52 -10.48
N PHE A 74 7.92 -3.33 -9.91
CA PHE A 74 7.44 -2.13 -10.58
C PHE A 74 6.19 -2.36 -11.47
N GLY A 75 5.36 -3.32 -11.09
CA GLY A 75 4.18 -3.69 -11.86
C GLY A 75 4.47 -4.48 -13.14
N LEU A 76 5.65 -5.12 -13.24
CA LEU A 76 6.04 -5.96 -14.37
C LEU A 76 4.92 -6.94 -14.76
N GLY A 77 4.72 -7.08 -16.06
CA GLY A 77 3.68 -7.93 -16.66
C GLY A 77 2.36 -7.21 -16.90
N ASP A 78 2.21 -5.96 -16.45
CA ASP A 78 0.98 -5.19 -16.63
C ASP A 78 1.23 -3.90 -17.43
N SER A 79 0.46 -3.74 -18.51
CA SER A 79 0.58 -2.61 -19.44
C SER A 79 0.31 -1.27 -18.77
N TYR A 80 -0.50 -1.24 -17.73
CA TYR A 80 -0.75 -0.03 -16.99
C TYR A 80 0.52 0.57 -16.36
N PHE A 81 1.43 -0.29 -15.89
CA PHE A 81 2.71 0.19 -15.34
C PHE A 81 3.74 0.43 -16.45
N LEU A 82 3.79 -0.41 -17.48
CA LEU A 82 4.89 -0.43 -18.45
C LEU A 82 4.65 0.25 -19.80
N ASP A 83 3.39 0.37 -20.25
CA ASP A 83 3.03 1.00 -21.52
C ASP A 83 1.61 1.57 -21.41
N PRO A 84 1.45 2.72 -20.74
CA PRO A 84 0.12 3.14 -20.34
C PRO A 84 -0.63 3.81 -21.52
N GLY A 85 -0.09 3.73 -22.75
CA GLY A 85 -0.69 4.30 -23.95
C GLY A 85 -0.65 5.83 -24.00
N ALA A 86 -1.19 6.42 -25.07
CA ALA A 86 -1.17 7.87 -25.29
C ALA A 86 -2.07 8.66 -24.31
N SER A 87 -3.09 8.04 -23.73
CA SER A 87 -4.02 8.67 -22.78
C SER A 87 -3.46 8.73 -21.36
N ALA A 88 -2.68 7.75 -20.91
CA ALA A 88 -2.03 7.83 -19.61
C ALA A 88 -0.77 8.71 -19.60
N LYS A 89 -0.38 9.26 -20.75
CA LYS A 89 0.65 10.31 -20.83
C LYS A 89 0.26 11.58 -20.07
N ALA A 90 -1.03 11.81 -19.83
CA ALA A 90 -1.53 12.93 -19.03
C ALA A 90 -1.59 12.61 -17.52
N ASP A 91 -1.67 11.33 -17.16
CA ASP A 91 -2.03 10.91 -15.81
C ASP A 91 -0.86 10.31 -15.02
N GLY A 92 0.35 10.25 -15.56
CA GLY A 92 1.55 9.82 -14.80
C GLY A 92 1.67 8.30 -14.76
N SER A 93 2.57 7.76 -15.59
CA SER A 93 2.99 6.39 -15.40
C SER A 93 3.85 6.29 -14.14
N TYR A 94 3.84 5.16 -13.44
CA TYR A 94 4.58 5.04 -12.19
C TYR A 94 6.11 5.08 -12.35
N TYR A 95 6.59 4.72 -13.54
CA TYR A 95 7.97 4.97 -13.93
C TYR A 95 8.16 6.40 -14.41
N TYR A 96 7.08 7.04 -14.84
CA TYR A 96 7.06 8.31 -15.55
C TYR A 96 6.36 9.40 -14.73
N ASN A 97 7.17 9.97 -13.85
CA ASN A 97 7.29 11.40 -13.65
C ASN A 97 5.99 12.23 -13.60
N HIS A 98 5.62 12.68 -12.40
CA HIS A 98 4.70 13.80 -12.20
C HIS A 98 5.33 15.13 -12.72
N GLY A 99 5.66 15.20 -14.01
CA GLY A 99 6.30 16.34 -14.65
C GLY A 99 7.80 16.44 -14.34
N PHE A 100 8.63 16.08 -15.33
CA PHE A 100 10.02 16.48 -15.54
C PHE A 100 11.06 16.33 -14.38
N ALA A 101 10.76 15.73 -13.23
CA ALA A 101 11.66 15.79 -12.08
C ALA A 101 11.55 14.76 -10.93
N SER A 102 10.71 13.72 -10.98
CA SER A 102 10.12 13.21 -9.73
C SER A 102 10.64 11.86 -9.18
N TRP A 103 11.89 11.80 -8.73
CA TRP A 103 12.39 10.85 -7.68
C TRP A 103 13.17 11.66 -6.65
N GLN A 104 12.52 12.63 -6.01
CA GLN A 104 13.23 13.77 -5.45
C GLN A 104 13.81 13.56 -4.06
N SER A 105 13.30 12.62 -3.26
CA SER A 105 13.77 12.45 -1.87
C SER A 105 13.54 11.09 -1.23
N GLY A 106 13.08 10.08 -1.96
CA GLY A 106 12.95 8.73 -1.40
C GLY A 106 14.32 8.14 -1.06
N THR A 107 14.42 7.33 0.00
CA THR A 107 15.67 6.64 0.34
C THR A 107 15.41 5.16 0.58
N VAL A 108 16.37 4.31 0.21
CA VAL A 108 16.43 2.88 0.54
C VAL A 108 17.83 2.60 1.09
N GLU A 109 17.95 2.58 2.41
CA GLU A 109 19.22 2.47 3.14
C GLU A 109 19.89 1.09 2.99
N LYS A 110 19.18 0.05 2.54
CA LYS A 110 19.80 -1.25 2.22
C LYS A 110 19.74 -1.52 0.72
N SER A 111 19.02 -2.56 0.31
CA SER A 111 18.96 -2.96 -1.08
C SER A 111 17.57 -2.76 -1.67
N LEU A 112 17.52 -2.27 -2.91
CA LEU A 112 16.37 -2.36 -3.78
C LEU A 112 16.47 -3.67 -4.57
N ILE A 113 15.52 -4.57 -4.36
CA ILE A 113 15.49 -5.92 -4.93
C ILE A 113 14.44 -5.96 -6.04
N VAL A 114 14.87 -6.32 -7.25
CA VAL A 114 14.08 -6.19 -8.48
C VAL A 114 14.15 -7.45 -9.33
N PRO A 115 13.12 -7.74 -10.17
CA PRO A 115 13.21 -8.85 -11.10
C PRO A 115 14.24 -8.55 -12.19
N LYS A 116 14.90 -9.59 -12.67
CA LYS A 116 15.74 -9.56 -13.85
C LYS A 116 14.84 -9.54 -15.07
N PHE A 117 14.74 -8.39 -15.73
CA PHE A 117 14.09 -8.27 -17.02
C PHE A 117 14.82 -7.25 -17.89
N MET A 118 14.62 -7.38 -19.20
CA MET A 118 15.13 -6.42 -20.17
C MET A 118 14.09 -5.35 -20.42
N MET A 119 14.47 -4.08 -20.26
CA MET A 119 13.60 -2.97 -20.62
C MET A 119 13.81 -2.56 -22.06
N ASN A 120 12.72 -2.44 -22.81
CA ASN A 120 12.73 -1.84 -24.13
C ASN A 120 12.73 -0.30 -23.98
N ARG A 121 13.89 0.32 -24.20
CA ARG A 121 14.06 1.77 -24.07
C ARG A 121 13.15 2.54 -25.04
N THR A 122 12.88 2.01 -26.24
CA THR A 122 12.10 2.71 -27.29
C THR A 122 10.63 2.93 -26.90
N ALA A 123 10.02 1.99 -26.17
CA ALA A 123 8.64 2.12 -25.68
C ALA A 123 8.53 3.23 -24.62
N ASN A 124 9.54 3.35 -23.76
CA ASN A 124 9.55 4.28 -22.63
C ASN A 124 10.02 5.70 -23.01
N ASN A 125 10.66 5.89 -24.18
CA ASN A 125 11.37 7.14 -24.50
C ASN A 125 10.55 8.21 -25.24
N ARG A 126 9.25 8.01 -25.50
CA ARG A 126 8.43 8.99 -26.26
C ARG A 126 8.23 10.36 -25.58
N GLN A 127 8.91 10.63 -24.47
CA GLN A 127 8.91 11.94 -23.82
C GLN A 127 10.31 12.42 -23.34
N MET A 128 11.39 11.65 -23.47
CA MET A 128 12.75 12.21 -23.34
C MET A 128 13.10 12.91 -24.66
N ASN A 129 12.57 14.11 -24.85
CA ASN A 129 12.65 14.88 -26.10
C ASN A 129 14.08 15.29 -26.53
N SER A 130 15.14 14.75 -25.91
CA SER A 130 16.53 15.15 -26.14
C SER A 130 17.50 14.00 -26.46
N VAL A 131 17.06 12.73 -26.49
CA VAL A 131 17.96 11.60 -26.73
C VAL A 131 17.86 11.13 -28.19
N ASP A 132 19.00 11.06 -28.88
CA ASP A 132 19.12 10.59 -30.26
C ASP A 132 18.41 9.24 -30.45
N PRO A 133 17.37 9.15 -31.32
CA PRO A 133 16.62 7.93 -31.59
C PRO A 133 17.47 6.74 -32.00
N SER A 134 18.64 6.96 -32.61
CA SER A 134 19.54 5.90 -33.04
C SER A 134 20.27 5.19 -31.87
N SER A 135 20.30 5.82 -30.69
CA SER A 135 20.84 5.23 -29.45
C SER A 135 19.81 4.42 -28.64
N LEU A 136 18.56 4.35 -29.10
CA LEU A 136 17.41 3.82 -28.34
C LEU A 136 17.05 2.36 -28.62
N LEU A 137 17.82 1.68 -29.47
CA LEU A 137 17.59 0.29 -29.85
C LEU A 137 18.26 -0.73 -28.93
N THR A 138 18.74 -0.30 -27.76
CA THR A 138 19.36 -1.20 -26.80
C THR A 138 18.33 -1.61 -25.74
N GLU A 139 18.04 -2.90 -25.68
CA GLU A 139 17.51 -3.50 -24.46
C GLU A 139 18.55 -3.26 -23.35
N ILE A 140 18.12 -2.67 -22.25
CA ILE A 140 18.99 -2.45 -21.08
C ILE A 140 18.47 -3.34 -19.96
N PRO A 141 19.34 -4.08 -19.24
CA PRO A 141 18.93 -4.77 -18.03
C PRO A 141 18.27 -3.80 -17.04
N PHE A 142 17.17 -4.21 -16.41
CA PHE A 142 16.40 -3.30 -15.57
C PHE A 142 17.21 -2.74 -14.40
N ALA A 143 18.04 -3.54 -13.73
CA ALA A 143 18.90 -3.01 -12.68
C ALA A 143 19.93 -2.02 -13.20
N ASP A 144 20.44 -2.19 -14.43
CA ASP A 144 21.34 -1.24 -15.06
C ASP A 144 20.66 0.11 -15.28
N PHE A 145 19.40 0.10 -15.74
CA PHE A 145 18.59 1.31 -15.84
C PHE A 145 18.40 1.97 -14.48
N LEU A 146 17.99 1.22 -13.46
CA LEU A 146 17.81 1.78 -12.11
C LEU A 146 19.13 2.32 -11.56
N GLN A 147 20.22 1.58 -11.70
CA GLN A 147 21.52 2.01 -11.19
C GLN A 147 22.03 3.27 -11.92
N LYS A 148 21.78 3.40 -13.23
CA LYS A 148 22.26 4.55 -14.02
C LYS A 148 21.35 5.77 -13.87
N GLU A 149 20.04 5.58 -13.93
CA GLU A 149 19.07 6.69 -13.98
C GLU A 149 18.55 7.08 -12.59
N VAL A 150 18.50 6.14 -11.63
CA VAL A 150 18.04 6.41 -10.26
C VAL A 150 19.20 6.67 -9.30
N VAL A 151 20.31 5.93 -9.45
CA VAL A 151 21.45 6.04 -8.52
C VAL A 151 22.57 6.94 -9.06
N ALA A 152 22.89 6.92 -10.37
CA ALA A 152 24.05 7.64 -10.90
C ALA A 152 23.79 9.11 -11.31
N ASP A 153 22.53 9.57 -11.38
CA ASP A 153 22.21 10.99 -11.62
C ASP A 153 22.49 11.88 -10.39
N LEU A 154 23.10 11.29 -9.35
CA LEU A 154 23.67 11.93 -8.17
C LEU A 154 24.89 12.84 -8.45
N ASP A 155 25.64 12.59 -9.53
CA ASP A 155 26.94 13.23 -9.74
C ASP A 155 26.99 14.26 -10.89
N ALA A 156 25.93 14.38 -11.70
CA ALA A 156 25.96 15.20 -12.89
C ALA A 156 24.94 16.34 -12.84
N ASN A 157 25.43 17.58 -12.75
CA ASN A 157 24.74 18.84 -13.08
C ASN A 157 24.21 18.90 -14.54
N ARG A 158 23.75 17.78 -15.13
CA ARG A 158 23.34 17.66 -16.53
C ARG A 158 21.92 18.14 -16.79
N PHE A 159 21.10 18.23 -15.77
CA PHE A 159 19.85 18.98 -15.82
C PHE A 159 20.12 20.36 -15.21
N GLY A 160 19.93 21.41 -16.00
CA GLY A 160 20.28 22.79 -15.62
C GLY A 160 19.78 23.16 -14.22
N SER A 161 20.50 24.08 -13.59
CA SER A 161 20.39 24.59 -12.21
C SER A 161 19.00 25.00 -11.68
N SER A 162 17.92 24.78 -12.42
CA SER A 162 16.53 24.98 -11.98
C SER A 162 15.88 23.73 -11.37
N MET A 163 16.51 22.56 -11.46
CA MET A 163 15.99 21.33 -10.86
C MET A 163 16.97 20.88 -9.77
N GLY A 164 16.61 21.12 -8.50
CA GLY A 164 17.45 20.73 -7.37
C GLY A 164 17.85 19.25 -7.46
N SER A 165 19.12 18.97 -7.16
CA SER A 165 19.73 17.63 -7.03
C SER A 165 18.70 16.58 -6.59
N MET A 166 18.30 15.72 -7.52
CA MET A 166 17.32 14.67 -7.30
C MET A 166 18.08 13.47 -6.77
N THR A 167 17.63 12.87 -5.67
CA THR A 167 18.36 11.76 -5.09
C THR A 167 17.42 10.75 -4.49
N ALA A 168 17.15 9.69 -5.24
CA ALA A 168 16.76 8.44 -4.63
C ALA A 168 18.03 7.74 -4.12
N ASN A 169 18.30 7.84 -2.81
CA ASN A 169 19.48 7.19 -2.23
C ASN A 169 19.21 5.68 -2.06
N VAL A 170 19.51 4.90 -3.09
CA VAL A 170 19.50 3.44 -3.01
C VAL A 170 20.94 2.95 -2.87
N ASN A 171 21.25 2.30 -1.74
CA ASN A 171 22.62 1.85 -1.48
C ASN A 171 23.07 0.72 -2.43
N LYS A 172 22.15 -0.18 -2.81
CA LYS A 172 22.44 -1.30 -3.71
C LYS A 172 21.20 -1.76 -4.47
N VAL A 173 21.32 -2.03 -5.77
CA VAL A 173 20.29 -2.77 -6.53
C VAL A 173 20.68 -4.25 -6.62
N ILE A 174 19.73 -5.15 -6.34
CA ILE A 174 19.91 -6.61 -6.44
C ILE A 174 18.88 -7.17 -7.41
N GLU A 175 19.34 -7.85 -8.46
CA GLU A 175 18.45 -8.59 -9.37
C GLU A 175 18.13 -9.98 -8.83
N LYS A 176 16.91 -10.43 -9.13
CA LYS A 176 16.40 -11.78 -8.87
C LYS A 176 15.74 -12.33 -10.13
N LYS A 177 15.87 -13.62 -10.42
CA LYS A 177 15.28 -14.22 -11.62
C LYS A 177 13.78 -13.94 -11.74
N SER A 178 13.03 -14.05 -10.65
CA SER A 178 11.64 -13.63 -10.61
C SER A 178 11.23 -13.13 -9.23
N ILE A 179 10.24 -12.24 -9.22
CA ILE A 179 9.63 -11.69 -8.02
C ILE A 179 8.11 -11.78 -8.20
N TYR A 180 7.43 -12.26 -7.16
CA TYR A 180 5.98 -12.20 -7.06
C TYR A 180 5.62 -11.47 -5.77
N ILE A 181 4.79 -10.43 -5.90
CA ILE A 181 4.19 -9.68 -4.80
C ILE A 181 2.69 -9.78 -4.99
N GLY A 182 1.94 -10.26 -4.00
CA GLY A 182 0.51 -10.45 -4.12
C GLY A 182 -0.24 -10.35 -2.80
N ALA A 183 -1.53 -10.62 -2.88
CA ALA A 183 -2.45 -10.69 -1.74
C ALA A 183 -3.44 -11.83 -1.98
N PRO A 184 -4.06 -12.39 -0.94
CA PRO A 184 -5.07 -13.43 -1.11
C PRO A 184 -6.37 -12.89 -1.73
N THR A 185 -7.15 -13.79 -2.29
CA THR A 185 -8.53 -13.53 -2.76
C THR A 185 -9.54 -13.77 -1.65
N VAL A 186 -10.79 -13.36 -1.90
CA VAL A 186 -11.92 -13.61 -0.99
C VAL A 186 -12.11 -15.10 -0.77
N GLU A 187 -12.03 -15.87 -1.85
CA GLU A 187 -12.23 -17.32 -1.89
C GLU A 187 -11.13 -18.05 -1.10
N GLU A 188 -9.88 -17.63 -1.26
CA GLU A 188 -8.74 -18.19 -0.53
C GLU A 188 -8.88 -17.98 0.98
N ILE A 189 -9.25 -16.78 1.42
CA ILE A 189 -9.48 -16.50 2.85
C ILE A 189 -10.71 -17.24 3.37
N ALA A 190 -11.82 -17.25 2.63
CA ALA A 190 -13.03 -17.94 3.03
C ALA A 190 -12.80 -19.45 3.19
N GLY A 191 -11.95 -20.03 2.33
CA GLY A 191 -11.53 -21.44 2.37
C GLY A 191 -10.72 -21.81 3.63
N LEU A 192 -10.13 -20.85 4.34
CA LEU A 192 -9.40 -21.10 5.59
C LEU A 192 -10.34 -21.46 6.75
N ALA A 193 -11.61 -21.06 6.68
CA ALA A 193 -12.61 -21.31 7.70
C ALA A 193 -13.95 -21.68 7.05
N PRO A 194 -14.05 -22.89 6.45
CA PRO A 194 -15.25 -23.31 5.72
C PRO A 194 -16.48 -23.44 6.63
N ASN A 195 -16.26 -23.72 7.92
CA ASN A 195 -17.30 -23.91 8.92
C ASN A 195 -17.81 -22.61 9.56
N LEU A 196 -17.25 -21.45 9.20
CA LEU A 196 -17.87 -20.17 9.60
C LEU A 196 -19.21 -20.06 8.88
N SER A 197 -20.29 -20.40 9.57
CA SER A 197 -21.67 -20.24 9.10
C SER A 197 -22.07 -18.77 9.13
N GLY A 198 -23.13 -18.42 8.39
CA GLY A 198 -23.55 -17.03 8.14
C GLY A 198 -23.84 -16.17 9.38
N GLU A 199 -23.97 -16.77 10.57
CA GLU A 199 -24.18 -16.04 11.83
C GLU A 199 -22.87 -15.59 12.49
N SER A 200 -21.76 -16.29 12.27
CA SER A 200 -20.46 -15.94 12.86
C SER A 200 -19.58 -15.19 11.85
N ALA A 201 -19.37 -13.90 12.09
CA ALA A 201 -18.51 -13.08 11.23
C ALA A 201 -17.01 -13.40 11.37
N PHE A 202 -16.59 -14.13 12.42
CA PHE A 202 -15.19 -14.47 12.62
C PHE A 202 -15.00 -15.78 13.39
N GLY A 203 -13.82 -16.39 13.28
CA GLY A 203 -13.43 -17.56 14.06
C GLY A 203 -12.02 -18.04 13.76
N ILE A 204 -11.65 -19.19 14.31
CA ILE A 204 -10.32 -19.78 14.18
C ILE A 204 -10.23 -20.54 12.85
N ALA A 205 -9.09 -20.41 12.14
CA ALA A 205 -8.87 -21.13 10.89
C ALA A 205 -8.80 -22.66 11.08
N LYS A 206 -9.19 -23.43 10.06
CA LYS A 206 -9.24 -24.91 10.06
C LYS A 206 -7.90 -25.56 10.42
N ASN A 207 -6.79 -24.94 10.03
CA ASN A 207 -5.42 -25.45 10.24
C ASN A 207 -4.63 -24.56 11.21
N ALA A 208 -5.32 -23.80 12.07
CA ALA A 208 -4.66 -22.97 13.05
C ALA A 208 -3.86 -23.83 14.05
N ALA A 209 -2.75 -23.30 14.55
CA ALA A 209 -1.94 -23.98 15.54
C ALA A 209 -2.76 -24.30 16.81
N ALA A 210 -2.41 -25.40 17.48
CA ALA A 210 -3.00 -25.75 18.77
C ALA A 210 -2.83 -24.58 19.77
N GLY A 211 -3.88 -24.28 20.53
CA GLY A 211 -3.89 -23.13 21.46
C GLY A 211 -4.27 -21.80 20.82
N SER A 212 -4.72 -21.79 19.55
CA SER A 212 -5.30 -20.61 18.94
C SER A 212 -6.53 -20.13 19.73
N LYS A 213 -6.61 -18.82 19.98
CA LYS A 213 -7.67 -18.21 20.79
C LYS A 213 -8.00 -16.84 20.26
N ILE A 214 -9.28 -16.50 20.26
CA ILE A 214 -9.78 -15.17 19.95
C ILE A 214 -10.82 -14.74 20.98
N SER A 215 -10.68 -13.54 21.51
CA SER A 215 -11.73 -12.87 22.29
C SER A 215 -11.56 -11.35 22.23
N GLY A 216 -12.64 -10.61 22.49
CA GLY A 216 -12.63 -9.15 22.41
C GLY A 216 -12.93 -8.60 21.01
N LEU A 217 -13.45 -9.45 20.12
CA LEU A 217 -14.11 -9.05 18.88
C LEU A 217 -15.63 -9.17 19.03
N SER A 218 -16.36 -8.26 18.41
CA SER A 218 -17.81 -8.33 18.24
C SER A 218 -18.21 -7.99 16.81
N THR A 219 -19.41 -8.38 16.44
CA THR A 219 -20.04 -8.02 15.17
C THR A 219 -21.01 -6.87 15.42
N VAL A 220 -20.89 -5.79 14.67
CA VAL A 220 -21.72 -4.58 14.79
C VAL A 220 -22.40 -4.28 13.45
N GLY A 221 -23.65 -3.83 13.49
CA GLY A 221 -24.43 -3.46 12.31
C GLY A 221 -25.59 -4.42 12.03
N GLY A 222 -26.46 -4.01 11.09
CA GLY A 222 -27.63 -4.77 10.65
C GLY A 222 -27.31 -5.73 9.50
N ALA A 223 -28.04 -5.60 8.38
CA ALA A 223 -27.94 -6.49 7.22
C ALA A 223 -26.52 -6.65 6.63
N THR A 224 -25.63 -5.68 6.84
CA THR A 224 -24.23 -5.74 6.41
C THR A 224 -23.31 -5.41 7.59
N PRO A 225 -23.00 -6.38 8.44
CA PRO A 225 -22.23 -6.14 9.65
C PRO A 225 -20.74 -5.94 9.37
N TYR A 226 -20.03 -5.35 10.34
CA TYR A 226 -18.58 -5.33 10.43
C TYR A 226 -18.12 -5.90 11.77
N THR A 227 -16.92 -6.46 11.81
CA THR A 227 -16.29 -6.95 13.03
C THR A 227 -15.42 -5.87 13.64
N THR A 228 -15.49 -5.66 14.96
CA THR A 228 -14.66 -4.66 15.66
C THR A 228 -14.15 -5.17 17.01
N ASN A 229 -13.05 -4.61 17.51
CA ASN A 229 -12.62 -4.87 18.88
C ASN A 229 -13.51 -4.12 19.90
N THR A 230 -13.86 -4.76 21.01
CA THR A 230 -14.67 -4.19 22.12
C THR A 230 -13.84 -3.91 23.37
N GLY A 231 -12.55 -3.67 23.18
CA GLY A 231 -11.57 -3.51 24.26
C GLY A 231 -10.30 -4.30 23.97
N LYS A 232 -9.82 -5.03 24.99
CA LYS A 232 -8.66 -5.92 24.89
C LYS A 232 -8.94 -7.07 23.93
N LEU A 233 -8.11 -7.15 22.89
CA LEU A 233 -8.13 -8.22 21.89
C LEU A 233 -7.14 -9.31 22.33
N VAL A 234 -7.66 -10.45 22.77
CA VAL A 234 -6.83 -11.65 22.99
C VAL A 234 -6.80 -12.40 21.67
N CYS A 235 -5.61 -12.53 21.08
CA CYS A 235 -5.46 -13.13 19.77
C CYS A 235 -4.18 -13.96 19.74
N ASN A 236 -4.33 -15.27 19.59
CA ASN A 236 -3.24 -16.23 19.48
C ASN A 236 -3.53 -17.09 18.25
N GLY A 237 -2.62 -17.12 17.29
CA GLY A 237 -2.75 -17.94 16.07
C GLY A 237 -3.53 -17.27 14.94
N ASP A 238 -4.27 -18.08 14.18
CA ASP A 238 -4.87 -17.70 12.89
C ASP A 238 -6.39 -17.50 12.97
N ILE A 239 -6.81 -16.25 12.78
CA ILE A 239 -8.20 -15.82 12.88
C ILE A 239 -8.70 -15.39 11.50
N VAL A 240 -9.86 -15.90 11.11
CA VAL A 240 -10.54 -15.50 9.88
C VAL A 240 -11.70 -14.58 10.23
N VAL A 241 -11.80 -13.45 9.53
CA VAL A 241 -12.93 -12.52 9.58
C VAL A 241 -13.59 -12.47 8.20
N ARG A 242 -14.87 -12.83 8.15
CA ARG A 242 -15.71 -12.69 6.97
C ARG A 242 -16.35 -11.30 6.98
N GLY A 243 -16.03 -10.49 5.98
CA GLY A 243 -16.51 -9.12 5.83
C GLY A 243 -15.49 -8.10 6.28
N ILE A 244 -15.97 -7.01 6.86
CA ILE A 244 -15.18 -5.83 7.19
C ILE A 244 -14.60 -5.98 8.60
N LEU A 245 -13.34 -5.57 8.79
CA LEU A 245 -12.71 -5.48 10.11
C LEU A 245 -12.39 -4.03 10.44
N PHE A 246 -12.84 -3.56 11.60
CA PHE A 246 -12.46 -2.28 12.17
C PHE A 246 -11.69 -2.50 13.49
N LEU A 247 -10.45 -2.04 13.55
CA LEU A 247 -9.65 -2.07 14.77
C LEU A 247 -9.47 -0.64 15.26
N ASN A 248 -10.05 -0.32 16.41
CA ASN A 248 -9.94 1.00 17.03
C ASN A 248 -9.04 0.92 18.27
N ALA A 249 -7.85 1.51 18.14
CA ALA A 249 -6.76 1.56 19.12
C ALA A 249 -6.62 0.25 19.90
N PRO A 250 -6.40 -0.90 19.21
CA PRO A 250 -6.50 -2.19 19.85
C PRO A 250 -5.37 -2.42 20.87
N THR A 251 -5.73 -2.90 22.05
CA THR A 251 -4.79 -3.49 23.01
C THR A 251 -4.75 -5.00 22.79
N LEU A 252 -3.63 -5.50 22.29
CA LEU A 252 -3.38 -6.90 21.97
C LEU A 252 -2.75 -7.63 23.14
N ALA A 253 -3.43 -8.67 23.62
CA ALA A 253 -2.80 -9.75 24.36
C ALA A 253 -2.52 -10.90 23.38
N ALA A 254 -1.44 -10.75 22.61
CA ALA A 254 -0.86 -11.82 21.84
C ALA A 254 -0.03 -12.71 22.77
N GLY A 255 -0.25 -14.02 22.73
CA GLY A 255 0.53 -14.97 23.51
C GLY A 255 1.94 -15.13 22.96
N THR A 256 2.49 -16.35 23.06
CA THR A 256 3.73 -16.70 22.37
C THR A 256 3.54 -16.94 20.87
N GLN A 257 2.30 -17.10 20.40
CA GLN A 257 1.99 -17.21 18.97
C GLN A 257 1.54 -15.84 18.46
N SER A 258 1.97 -15.49 17.25
CA SER A 258 1.56 -14.27 16.54
C SER A 258 0.05 -14.13 16.48
N CYS A 259 -0.48 -12.90 16.49
CA CYS A 259 -1.85 -12.66 16.10
C CYS A 259 -1.93 -12.47 14.58
N ARG A 260 -2.56 -13.42 13.87
CA ARG A 260 -2.68 -13.39 12.40
C ARG A 260 -4.15 -13.33 12.01
N ILE A 261 -4.56 -12.24 11.36
CA ILE A 261 -5.95 -11.99 11.00
C ILE A 261 -6.10 -11.97 9.47
N TYR A 262 -6.94 -12.84 8.93
CA TYR A 262 -7.25 -12.96 7.50
C TYR A 262 -8.66 -12.45 7.26
N VAL A 263 -8.82 -11.42 6.42
CA VAL A 263 -10.06 -10.65 6.27
C VAL A 263 -10.55 -10.68 4.83
N THR A 264 -11.78 -11.14 4.59
CA THR A 264 -12.33 -11.18 3.22
C THR A 264 -12.73 -9.80 2.67
N GLY A 265 -12.99 -8.82 3.55
CA GLY A 265 -13.28 -7.44 3.18
C GLY A 265 -12.13 -6.48 3.49
N SER A 266 -12.44 -5.18 3.51
CA SER A 266 -11.48 -4.14 3.87
C SER A 266 -11.21 -4.11 5.38
N VAL A 267 -10.00 -3.72 5.76
CA VAL A 267 -9.57 -3.52 7.15
C VAL A 267 -9.37 -2.04 7.41
N PHE A 268 -9.93 -1.53 8.49
CA PHE A 268 -9.78 -0.16 8.94
C PHE A 268 -9.09 -0.17 10.29
N LEU A 269 -7.94 0.51 10.42
CA LEU A 269 -7.18 0.60 11.66
C LEU A 269 -7.09 2.05 12.11
N GLN A 270 -7.47 2.33 13.36
CA GLN A 270 -7.37 3.66 13.96
C GLN A 270 -6.55 3.61 15.25
N GLY A 271 -5.80 4.66 15.52
CA GLY A 271 -4.94 4.76 16.70
C GLY A 271 -3.74 3.81 16.68
N ALA A 272 -3.02 3.80 17.80
CA ALA A 272 -1.87 2.93 18.01
C ALA A 272 -2.31 1.50 18.37
N VAL A 273 -1.47 0.52 18.02
CA VAL A 273 -1.61 -0.86 18.50
C VAL A 273 -0.76 -1.00 19.76
N THR A 274 -1.38 -1.38 20.88
CA THR A 274 -0.69 -1.56 22.16
C THR A 274 -0.54 -3.05 22.46
N TYR A 275 0.64 -3.53 22.85
CA TYR A 275 0.85 -4.92 23.27
C TYR A 275 0.86 -5.01 24.80
N GLU A 276 -0.01 -5.84 25.37
CA GLU A 276 -0.16 -5.97 26.82
C GLU A 276 0.91 -6.85 27.47
N GLY A 277 1.28 -6.53 28.72
CA GLY A 277 2.22 -7.31 29.53
C GLY A 277 3.70 -6.97 29.28
N GLY A 278 3.97 -5.90 28.53
CA GLY A 278 5.24 -5.72 27.84
C GLY A 278 5.26 -6.69 26.66
N ALA A 279 5.54 -6.19 25.46
CA ALA A 279 5.49 -7.04 24.28
C ALA A 279 6.49 -8.19 24.48
N SER A 280 5.99 -9.42 24.70
CA SER A 280 6.77 -10.65 24.48
C SER A 280 7.61 -10.39 23.23
N GLU A 281 8.89 -10.76 23.21
CA GLU A 281 9.74 -10.49 22.05
C GLU A 281 9.14 -11.01 20.73
N LEU A 282 8.16 -11.92 20.83
CA LEU A 282 7.45 -12.53 19.72
C LEU A 282 6.05 -11.92 19.44
N ALA A 283 5.53 -11.04 20.30
CA ALA A 283 4.21 -10.44 20.10
C ALA A 283 4.22 -9.55 18.84
N ASN A 284 3.33 -9.85 17.90
CA ASN A 284 3.18 -9.13 16.63
C ASN A 284 1.74 -9.26 16.11
N LEU A 285 1.35 -8.33 15.23
CA LEU A 285 0.07 -8.34 14.53
C LEU A 285 0.30 -8.44 13.02
N GLN A 286 -0.21 -9.51 12.42
CA GLN A 286 -0.21 -9.71 10.97
C GLN A 286 -1.64 -9.62 10.46
N ILE A 287 -1.88 -8.79 9.46
CA ILE A 287 -3.19 -8.63 8.84
C ILE A 287 -3.05 -8.91 7.36
N SER A 288 -3.84 -9.84 6.85
CA SER A 288 -3.98 -10.11 5.43
C SER A 288 -5.43 -9.83 5.00
N SER A 289 -5.63 -8.97 4.01
CA SER A 289 -6.95 -8.59 3.49
C SER A 289 -7.05 -8.92 2.00
N ALA A 290 -8.21 -9.41 1.58
CA ALA A 290 -8.52 -9.61 0.16
C ALA A 290 -8.86 -8.32 -0.58
N LYS A 291 -9.01 -7.18 0.11
CA LYS A 291 -9.37 -5.88 -0.50
C LYS A 291 -8.34 -4.80 -0.20
N ALA A 292 -8.29 -4.33 1.04
CA ALA A 292 -7.49 -3.16 1.42
C ALA A 292 -7.26 -3.09 2.93
N ILE A 293 -6.16 -2.46 3.33
CA ILE A 293 -5.86 -2.06 4.71
C ILE A 293 -5.73 -0.53 4.74
N LEU A 294 -6.62 0.14 5.46
CA LEU A 294 -6.77 1.59 5.51
C LEU A 294 -6.53 2.08 6.93
N VAL A 295 -5.48 2.86 7.12
CA VAL A 295 -5.03 3.29 8.44
C VAL A 295 -5.30 4.78 8.65
N GLY A 296 -6.06 5.12 9.70
CA GLY A 296 -6.30 6.50 10.12
C GLY A 296 -7.24 7.31 9.21
N PHE A 297 -8.06 6.67 8.39
CA PHE A 297 -9.05 7.38 7.58
C PHE A 297 -10.40 7.49 8.29
N ASN A 298 -11.13 8.56 8.02
CA ASN A 298 -12.58 8.58 8.15
C ASN A 298 -13.23 8.38 6.76
N ARG A 299 -14.56 8.33 6.72
CA ARG A 299 -15.31 8.13 5.48
C ARG A 299 -14.99 9.20 4.42
N ASP A 300 -14.98 10.47 4.80
CA ASP A 300 -14.86 11.58 3.85
C ASP A 300 -13.42 11.70 3.31
N THR A 301 -12.42 11.58 4.19
CA THR A 301 -11.02 11.61 3.78
C THR A 301 -10.64 10.38 2.97
N LEU A 302 -11.25 9.22 3.25
CA LEU A 302 -11.09 8.04 2.39
C LEU A 302 -11.73 8.24 1.02
N ALA A 303 -12.96 8.74 0.95
CA ALA A 303 -13.62 9.00 -0.33
C ALA A 303 -12.80 9.96 -1.21
N ASN A 304 -12.25 11.02 -0.60
CA ASN A 304 -11.31 11.93 -1.25
C ASN A 304 -10.02 11.22 -1.67
N ARG A 305 -9.46 10.34 -0.83
CA ARG A 305 -8.23 9.59 -1.14
C ARG A 305 -8.44 8.58 -2.27
N LEU A 306 -9.63 8.03 -2.40
CA LEU A 306 -9.98 7.10 -3.48
C LEU A 306 -10.42 7.84 -4.76
N CYS A 307 -10.47 9.19 -4.74
CA CYS A 307 -10.87 10.02 -5.88
C CYS A 307 -12.21 9.61 -6.49
N LEU A 308 -13.21 9.31 -5.65
CA LEU A 308 -14.53 8.92 -6.14
C LEU A 308 -15.24 10.09 -6.84
N PRO A 309 -16.06 9.84 -7.88
CA PRO A 309 -16.83 10.88 -8.55
C PRO A 309 -17.66 11.71 -7.56
N GLY A 310 -17.62 13.03 -7.71
CA GLY A 310 -18.34 13.98 -6.84
C GLY A 310 -17.59 14.41 -5.58
N THR A 311 -16.35 13.97 -5.38
CA THR A 311 -15.49 14.49 -4.31
C THR A 311 -14.76 15.77 -4.75
N PRO A 312 -14.48 16.73 -3.84
CA PRO A 312 -13.78 17.98 -4.17
C PRO A 312 -12.42 17.78 -4.85
N ASN A 313 -11.77 16.64 -4.58
CA ASN A 313 -10.46 16.28 -5.14
C ASN A 313 -10.55 15.32 -6.33
N ALA A 314 -11.75 15.05 -6.87
CA ALA A 314 -11.90 14.20 -8.06
C ALA A 314 -11.16 14.76 -9.31
N VAL A 315 -10.78 16.05 -9.27
CA VAL A 315 -9.98 16.73 -10.29
C VAL A 315 -8.50 16.28 -10.27
N PHE A 316 -8.00 15.85 -9.11
CA PHE A 316 -6.71 15.16 -9.01
C PHE A 316 -6.98 13.66 -9.00
N THR A 317 -7.23 13.10 -10.18
CA THR A 317 -7.30 11.65 -10.37
C THR A 317 -5.98 11.06 -9.89
N LEU A 318 -5.99 10.44 -8.71
CA LEU A 318 -4.85 9.65 -8.30
C LEU A 318 -4.74 8.48 -9.29
N PRO A 319 -3.67 8.47 -10.09
CA PRO A 319 -3.57 7.63 -11.27
C PRO A 319 -3.05 6.29 -10.81
N TYR A 320 -3.87 5.55 -10.08
CA TYR A 320 -3.50 4.24 -9.56
C TYR A 320 -4.56 3.24 -9.99
N ALA A 321 -4.28 2.45 -11.02
CA ALA A 321 -5.14 1.35 -11.45
C ALA A 321 -4.96 0.17 -10.52
N PHE A 322 -6.07 -0.46 -10.18
CA PHE A 322 -6.08 -1.66 -9.35
C PHE A 322 -6.09 -2.85 -10.29
N THR A 323 -4.91 -3.39 -10.51
CA THR A 323 -4.65 -4.35 -11.60
C THR A 323 -5.03 -5.77 -11.22
N ARG A 324 -5.04 -6.11 -9.93
CA ARG A 324 -5.36 -7.48 -9.48
C ARG A 324 -6.78 -7.62 -8.95
N GLY A 325 -7.31 -8.83 -9.11
CA GLY A 325 -8.66 -9.20 -8.68
C GLY A 325 -9.74 -8.74 -9.66
N PRO A 326 -10.96 -9.25 -9.48
CA PRO A 326 -12.09 -8.98 -10.38
C PRO A 326 -12.56 -7.52 -10.29
N GLY A 327 -13.13 -7.04 -11.38
CA GLY A 327 -13.70 -5.69 -11.50
C GLY A 327 -12.70 -4.63 -11.95
N THR A 328 -13.24 -3.48 -12.31
CA THR A 328 -12.51 -2.27 -12.67
C THR A 328 -11.94 -1.58 -11.43
N THR A 329 -10.95 -0.69 -11.63
CA THR A 329 -10.41 0.18 -10.58
C THR A 329 -11.52 0.93 -9.85
N GLU A 330 -12.48 1.50 -10.57
CA GLU A 330 -13.59 2.26 -9.98
C GLU A 330 -14.52 1.38 -9.12
N GLU A 331 -14.86 0.19 -9.59
CA GLU A 331 -15.69 -0.75 -8.81
C GLU A 331 -15.01 -1.17 -7.51
N LYS A 332 -13.70 -1.42 -7.56
CA LYS A 332 -12.90 -1.76 -6.38
C LYS A 332 -12.81 -0.59 -5.39
N ARG A 333 -12.53 0.64 -5.85
CA ARG A 333 -12.56 1.87 -5.02
C ARG A 333 -13.91 2.07 -4.37
N ARG A 334 -14.99 1.92 -5.14
CA ARG A 334 -16.37 2.02 -4.64
C ARG A 334 -16.66 0.94 -3.61
N SER A 335 -16.19 -0.29 -3.82
CA SER A 335 -16.31 -1.39 -2.86
C SER A 335 -15.63 -1.06 -1.52
N ILE A 336 -14.42 -0.49 -1.54
CA ILE A 336 -13.71 -0.06 -0.32
C ILE A 336 -14.45 1.10 0.38
N SER A 337 -14.93 2.08 -0.38
CA SER A 337 -15.71 3.18 0.19
C SER A 337 -17.03 2.71 0.78
N ASN A 338 -17.72 1.78 0.12
CA ASN A 338 -18.94 1.15 0.65
C ASN A 338 -18.66 0.38 1.95
N ASP A 339 -17.50 -0.27 2.07
CA ASP A 339 -17.08 -0.91 3.32
C ASP A 339 -16.93 0.15 4.43
N SER A 340 -16.28 1.29 4.16
CA SER A 340 -16.10 2.37 5.15
C SER A 340 -17.42 3.01 5.59
N ALA A 341 -18.40 3.13 4.69
CA ALA A 341 -19.68 3.76 4.98
C ALA A 341 -20.53 2.96 6.00
N ARG A 342 -20.16 1.70 6.26
CA ARG A 342 -20.84 0.83 7.24
C ARG A 342 -20.28 0.97 8.65
N ILE A 343 -19.09 1.54 8.80
CA ILE A 343 -18.43 1.68 10.10
C ILE A 343 -18.86 3.01 10.72
N VAL A 344 -19.38 2.92 11.94
CA VAL A 344 -19.77 4.09 12.73
C VAL A 344 -18.59 4.49 13.60
N GLY A 345 -18.32 5.79 13.70
CA GLY A 345 -17.31 6.32 14.63
C GLY A 345 -15.87 6.36 14.08
N MET A 346 -15.66 6.23 12.76
CA MET A 346 -14.35 6.45 12.16
C MET A 346 -13.93 7.92 12.30
N ILE A 347 -12.78 8.17 12.94
CA ILE A 347 -12.14 9.50 13.03
C ILE A 347 -11.06 9.73 11.95
N ASP A 348 -10.82 10.98 11.55
CA ASP A 348 -9.69 11.31 10.67
C ASP A 348 -8.41 11.35 11.50
N GLY A 349 -7.51 10.40 11.25
CA GLY A 349 -6.22 10.33 11.91
C GLY A 349 -5.26 11.45 11.52
N GLY A 350 -5.55 12.17 10.43
CA GLY A 350 -4.70 13.25 9.93
C GLY A 350 -4.81 14.57 10.69
N VAL A 351 -5.93 14.79 11.40
CA VAL A 351 -6.28 16.02 12.12
C VAL A 351 -7.14 15.63 13.32
N ASP A 352 -6.64 15.70 14.55
CA ASP A 352 -7.56 15.65 15.69
C ASP A 352 -8.34 16.98 15.77
N GLY A 353 -9.56 16.96 16.32
CA GLY A 353 -10.38 18.17 16.50
C GLY A 353 -9.75 19.23 17.43
N SER A 354 -8.59 18.94 18.02
CA SER A 354 -7.78 19.83 18.86
C SER A 354 -6.57 20.43 18.12
N GLY A 355 -6.35 20.13 16.84
CA GLY A 355 -5.20 20.60 16.06
C GLY A 355 -3.88 19.87 16.37
N GLY A 356 -3.90 18.82 17.17
CA GLY A 356 -2.78 17.92 17.42
C GLY A 356 -2.61 16.91 16.28
N ASN A 357 -1.38 16.75 15.79
CA ASN A 357 -1.08 15.66 14.88
C ASN A 357 -0.98 14.35 15.67
N HIS A 358 -1.86 13.40 15.35
CA HIS A 358 -1.75 12.03 15.87
C HIS A 358 -0.70 11.26 15.05
N HIS A 359 0.34 10.79 15.72
CA HIS A 359 1.44 10.05 15.10
C HIS A 359 1.59 8.66 15.75
N PRO A 360 0.57 7.78 15.66
CA PRO A 360 0.67 6.44 16.23
C PRO A 360 1.84 5.71 15.58
N ARG A 361 2.78 5.21 16.39
CA ARG A 361 3.84 4.34 15.91
C ARG A 361 3.27 2.96 15.66
N TYR A 362 3.58 2.39 14.52
CA TYR A 362 3.19 1.02 14.17
C TYR A 362 4.43 0.15 14.20
N GLU A 363 4.51 -0.74 15.19
CA GLU A 363 5.66 -1.60 15.42
C GLU A 363 5.19 -3.06 15.44
N ARG A 364 6.05 -3.97 14.98
CA ARG A 364 5.76 -5.41 14.93
C ARG A 364 4.51 -5.74 14.12
N MET A 365 4.31 -5.01 13.02
CA MET A 365 3.14 -5.15 12.16
C MET A 365 3.48 -5.71 10.79
N LEU A 366 2.66 -6.64 10.30
CA LEU A 366 2.71 -7.07 8.91
C LEU A 366 1.38 -6.77 8.24
N PHE A 367 1.42 -6.02 7.15
CA PHE A 367 0.26 -5.74 6.30
C PHE A 367 0.39 -6.45 4.97
N ASN A 368 -0.63 -7.21 4.59
CA ASN A 368 -0.74 -7.80 3.27
C ASN A 368 -2.12 -7.54 2.67
N ALA A 369 -2.19 -6.78 1.58
CA ALA A 369 -3.45 -6.49 0.89
C ALA A 369 -3.18 -6.00 -0.53
N PRO A 370 -4.15 -6.02 -1.45
CA PRO A 370 -4.03 -5.31 -2.71
C PRO A 370 -3.64 -3.83 -2.48
N GLU A 371 -4.32 -3.17 -1.54
CA GLU A 371 -4.07 -1.76 -1.19
C GLU A 371 -3.72 -1.58 0.29
N VAL A 372 -2.68 -0.80 0.57
CA VAL A 372 -2.34 -0.39 1.95
C VAL A 372 -2.16 1.12 1.99
N HIS A 373 -3.13 1.83 2.57
CA HIS A 373 -3.11 3.29 2.65
C HIS A 373 -2.99 3.73 4.11
N SER A 374 -2.24 4.80 4.35
CA SER A 374 -2.13 5.39 5.69
C SER A 374 -2.27 6.91 5.64
N ARG A 375 -3.09 7.43 6.55
CA ARG A 375 -3.32 8.87 6.75
C ARG A 375 -2.49 9.46 7.89
N TYR A 376 -2.01 8.63 8.80
CA TYR A 376 -1.06 9.06 9.83
C TYR A 376 0.25 9.52 9.20
N SER A 377 1.13 10.11 9.99
CA SER A 377 2.50 10.45 9.58
C SER A 377 3.42 9.93 10.68
N SER A 378 3.88 8.69 10.58
CA SER A 378 4.61 8.07 11.69
C SER A 378 5.60 7.04 11.20
N HIS A 379 6.39 6.49 12.12
CA HIS A 379 7.28 5.38 11.81
C HIS A 379 6.46 4.09 11.72
N PHE A 380 6.71 3.32 10.67
CA PHE A 380 6.22 1.96 10.50
C PHE A 380 7.41 1.00 10.58
N THR A 381 7.48 0.19 11.62
CA THR A 381 8.49 -0.86 11.80
C THR A 381 7.81 -2.22 11.66
N GLY A 382 8.06 -2.89 10.53
CA GLY A 382 7.38 -4.13 10.18
C GLY A 382 7.58 -4.54 8.73
N ALA A 383 6.55 -5.09 8.10
CA ALA A 383 6.57 -5.40 6.66
C ALA A 383 5.23 -5.06 6.00
N VAL A 384 5.28 -4.41 4.83
CA VAL A 384 4.11 -4.20 3.97
C VAL A 384 4.28 -4.98 2.66
N ILE A 385 3.33 -5.84 2.33
CA ILE A 385 3.28 -6.63 1.09
C ILE A 385 2.02 -6.23 0.33
N ALA A 386 2.14 -5.43 -0.73
CA ALA A 386 0.98 -4.88 -1.41
C ALA A 386 1.17 -4.65 -2.91
N GLU A 387 0.07 -4.50 -3.64
CA GLU A 387 0.15 -3.96 -5.00
C GLU A 387 0.43 -2.46 -4.94
N ILE A 388 -0.38 -1.74 -4.16
CA ILE A 388 -0.27 -0.28 -4.00
C ILE A 388 -0.12 0.06 -2.53
N THR A 389 0.86 0.92 -2.23
CA THR A 389 1.07 1.46 -0.89
C THR A 389 1.12 2.98 -0.94
N LEU A 390 0.30 3.61 -0.11
CA LEU A 390 0.01 5.04 -0.21
C LEU A 390 -0.15 5.68 1.16
N PHE A 391 0.98 6.11 1.68
CA PHE A 391 1.11 6.72 2.99
C PHE A 391 1.16 8.26 2.84
N ARG A 392 0.86 9.02 3.91
CA ARG A 392 0.89 10.50 3.91
C ARG A 392 2.28 11.00 3.49
N ILE A 393 2.34 11.96 2.58
CA ILE A 393 3.60 12.49 2.03
C ILE A 393 4.46 13.15 3.13
N ALA A 394 5.79 13.07 2.98
CA ALA A 394 6.82 13.79 3.74
C ALA A 394 7.04 13.36 5.21
N ALA A 395 6.58 12.19 5.64
CA ALA A 395 6.75 11.79 7.05
C ALA A 395 6.65 10.27 7.31
N PHE A 396 7.12 9.42 6.39
CA PHE A 396 7.15 7.98 6.64
C PHE A 396 8.53 7.38 6.55
N ASP A 397 8.98 6.91 7.70
CA ASP A 397 10.07 5.96 7.82
C ASP A 397 9.51 4.54 7.85
N PHE A 398 10.05 3.68 7.00
CA PHE A 398 9.78 2.25 6.98
C PHE A 398 11.01 1.50 7.49
N GLY A 399 10.88 0.82 8.62
CA GLY A 399 11.87 -0.11 9.15
C GLY A 399 11.37 -1.54 9.06
N PHE A 400 12.28 -2.51 8.98
CA PHE A 400 11.94 -3.91 9.18
C PHE A 400 11.95 -4.25 10.67
N ASP A 401 10.96 -4.99 11.14
CA ASP A 401 10.92 -5.46 12.52
C ASP A 401 11.48 -6.89 12.65
N SER A 402 12.55 -7.04 13.45
CA SER A 402 13.21 -8.33 13.66
C SER A 402 12.33 -9.41 14.29
N VAL A 403 11.14 -9.07 14.83
CA VAL A 403 10.17 -10.08 15.29
C VAL A 403 9.84 -11.07 14.17
N PHE A 404 9.78 -10.63 12.91
CA PHE A 404 9.48 -11.46 11.75
C PHE A 404 10.60 -12.43 11.37
N GLU A 405 11.75 -12.36 12.03
CA GLU A 405 12.80 -13.37 11.97
C GLU A 405 12.47 -14.61 12.81
N LYS A 406 11.70 -14.40 13.88
CA LYS A 406 11.48 -15.38 14.95
C LYS A 406 10.07 -15.99 14.92
N VAL A 407 9.16 -15.45 14.11
CA VAL A 407 7.76 -15.90 14.05
C VAL A 407 7.35 -16.39 12.67
N ASP A 408 6.35 -17.27 12.65
CA ASP A 408 5.70 -17.69 11.42
C ASP A 408 4.93 -16.53 10.79
N VAL A 409 5.04 -16.41 9.46
CA VAL A 409 4.45 -15.34 8.66
C VAL A 409 3.36 -15.90 7.76
N LEU A 410 2.12 -15.50 8.01
CA LEU A 410 0.93 -15.87 7.22
C LEU A 410 0.90 -17.35 6.75
N PRO A 411 1.14 -18.34 7.64
CA PRO A 411 1.54 -19.69 7.22
C PRO A 411 0.41 -20.53 6.61
N ILE A 412 -0.85 -20.11 6.79
CA ILE A 412 -2.01 -20.92 6.36
C ILE A 412 -2.59 -20.50 5.01
N LEU A 413 -2.05 -19.47 4.36
CA LEU A 413 -2.49 -19.09 3.02
C LEU A 413 -2.18 -20.21 2.01
N PRO A 414 -3.09 -20.53 1.08
CA PRO A 414 -2.91 -21.63 0.14
C PRO A 414 -1.77 -21.39 -0.86
N ARG A 415 -1.33 -20.14 -0.99
CA ARG A 415 -0.17 -19.73 -1.80
C ARG A 415 0.61 -18.62 -1.11
N ALA A 416 1.86 -18.47 -1.53
CA ALA A 416 2.70 -17.37 -1.12
C ALA A 416 2.10 -16.02 -1.54
N VAL A 417 2.25 -15.01 -0.68
CA VAL A 417 1.96 -13.61 -1.01
C VAL A 417 3.22 -12.85 -1.39
N LEU A 418 4.39 -13.44 -1.13
CA LEU A 418 5.69 -12.94 -1.57
C LEU A 418 6.59 -14.13 -1.90
N SER A 419 7.14 -14.15 -3.10
CA SER A 419 8.15 -15.15 -3.49
C SER A 419 9.22 -14.57 -4.37
N ILE A 420 10.43 -15.10 -4.24
CA ILE A 420 11.60 -14.70 -5.03
C ILE A 420 12.32 -15.96 -5.49
N THR A 421 12.79 -15.96 -6.75
CA THR A 421 13.69 -16.98 -7.28
C THR A 421 15.02 -16.37 -7.72
N ASP A 422 16.10 -17.12 -7.52
CA ASP A 422 17.46 -16.71 -7.91
C ASP A 422 17.81 -17.10 -9.36
#